data_AF-A0A139AHG0-F1
#
_entry.id   AF-A0A139AHG0-F1
#
_cell.length_a   1.000
_cell.length_b   1.000
_cell.length_c   1.000
_cell.angle_alpha   90.00
_cell.angle_beta   90.00
_cell.angle_gamma   90.00
#
_symmetry.space_group_name_H-M   'P 1'
#
loop_
_entity.id
_entity.type
_entity.pdbx_description
1 polymer ?
#
loop_
_entity_poly.entity_id
_entity_poly.type
_entity_poly.pdbx_seq_one_letter_code
_entity_poly.pdbx_strand_id
1 'polypeptide(L)'
;MSNTRVLISATNIALRPVLTRSVPRALGIAPFHTTSTKQANAYDKVVNPFERNEKLGRPISPHLTIYNLSGTFVSTSIFHRYTGLALGLSFSSLFALYAVAPFASASAVAAAASAPLLLGSAKLLGGASFGYKVASGLRHLWFDYNPKVVTNEVLNSTAYVLFGTAALTGVGFMFL
;
A
#
# COMPACT_ATOMS: atom_id res chain seq x y z
N MET A 1 -60.39 17.48 -42.27
CA MET A 1 -60.07 18.76 -41.59
C MET A 1 -60.79 18.77 -40.26
N SER A 2 -60.20 19.31 -39.19
CA SER A 2 -60.72 19.32 -37.81
C SER A 2 -60.88 17.93 -37.15
N ASN A 3 -60.47 17.64 -35.90
CA ASN A 3 -60.52 18.34 -34.59
C ASN A 3 -61.84 18.10 -33.83
N THR A 4 -61.94 17.92 -32.50
CA THR A 4 -61.02 17.50 -31.38
C THR A 4 -61.93 17.26 -30.14
N ARG A 5 -61.40 16.70 -29.03
CA ARG A 5 -61.93 16.68 -27.63
C ARG A 5 -62.90 15.52 -27.31
N VAL A 6 -62.86 14.76 -26.20
CA VAL A 6 -62.20 14.76 -24.86
C VAL A 6 -63.04 15.36 -23.70
N LEU A 7 -63.18 14.58 -22.59
CA LEU A 7 -63.82 14.89 -21.28
C LEU A 7 -65.36 15.10 -21.36
N ILE A 8 -66.21 14.92 -20.33
CA ILE A 8 -66.16 14.54 -18.88
C ILE A 8 -67.47 13.72 -18.57
N SER A 9 -67.77 13.08 -17.43
CA SER A 9 -67.12 12.75 -16.13
C SER A 9 -67.91 11.58 -15.46
N ALA A 10 -67.38 10.93 -14.42
CA ALA A 10 -68.17 10.15 -13.43
C ALA A 10 -67.46 10.07 -12.06
N THR A 11 -67.72 11.04 -11.19
CA THR A 11 -67.20 11.06 -9.80
C THR A 11 -68.02 10.15 -8.88
N ASN A 12 -67.37 9.48 -7.92
CA ASN A 12 -68.04 9.11 -6.68
C ASN A 12 -67.09 9.22 -5.48
N ILE A 13 -67.62 9.63 -4.33
CA ILE A 13 -66.85 10.08 -3.16
C ILE A 13 -66.99 9.07 -2.04
N ALA A 14 -65.87 8.55 -1.53
CA ALA A 14 -65.81 7.71 -0.34
C ALA A 14 -64.85 8.31 0.70
N LEU A 15 -65.34 8.46 1.92
CA LEU A 15 -64.74 9.23 3.02
C LEU A 15 -63.49 8.55 3.61
N ARG A 16 -62.57 9.37 4.18
CA ARG A 16 -61.39 8.89 4.93
C ARG A 16 -61.72 8.78 6.43
N PRO A 17 -61.20 7.77 7.12
CA PRO A 17 -60.24 8.04 8.21
C PRO A 17 -58.89 7.37 7.90
N VAL A 18 -57.71 7.98 8.07
CA VAL A 18 -57.14 8.63 9.27
C VAL A 18 -56.76 7.59 10.34
N LEU A 19 -55.45 7.34 10.43
CA LEU A 19 -54.70 6.64 11.48
C LEU A 19 -55.01 5.15 11.74
N THR A 20 -54.06 4.29 11.36
CA THR A 20 -53.35 3.48 12.38
C THR A 20 -52.01 2.94 11.91
N ARG A 21 -51.03 3.01 12.84
CA ARG A 21 -49.91 2.08 13.06
C ARG A 21 -48.96 1.74 11.89
N SER A 22 -47.79 2.36 11.95
CA SER A 22 -46.56 2.00 11.26
C SER A 22 -46.11 0.54 11.45
N VAL A 23 -45.81 -0.15 10.35
CA VAL A 23 -44.79 -1.21 10.27
C VAL A 23 -44.09 -1.15 8.91
N PRO A 24 -42.83 -0.68 8.80
CA PRO A 24 -42.04 -0.86 7.59
C PRO A 24 -41.62 -2.33 7.50
N ARG A 25 -42.36 -3.14 6.74
CA ARG A 25 -41.93 -4.51 6.39
C ARG A 25 -40.60 -4.39 5.63
N ALA A 26 -39.58 -5.11 6.09
CA ALA A 26 -38.19 -4.90 5.71
C ALA A 26 -38.00 -4.77 4.19
N LEU A 27 -37.21 -3.77 3.77
CA LEU A 27 -36.89 -3.53 2.38
C LEU A 27 -36.15 -4.76 1.84
N GLY A 28 -36.77 -5.46 0.88
CA GLY A 28 -36.21 -6.70 0.34
C GLY A 28 -34.86 -6.46 -0.30
N ILE A 29 -33.85 -7.22 0.14
CA ILE A 29 -32.53 -7.23 -0.51
C ILE A 29 -32.76 -7.68 -1.96
N ALA A 30 -32.54 -6.78 -2.91
CA ALA A 30 -32.61 -7.12 -4.33
C ALA A 30 -31.59 -8.25 -4.60
N PRO A 31 -31.99 -9.36 -5.24
CA PRO A 31 -31.06 -10.44 -5.52
C PRO A 31 -29.95 -9.90 -6.42
N PHE A 32 -28.71 -9.90 -5.92
CA PHE A 32 -27.56 -9.49 -6.71
C PHE A 32 -27.47 -10.43 -7.91
N HIS A 33 -27.80 -9.91 -9.09
CA HIS A 33 -27.96 -10.71 -10.30
C HIS A 33 -26.57 -11.04 -10.83
N THR A 34 -25.93 -12.04 -10.22
CA THR A 34 -24.73 -12.65 -10.79
C THR A 34 -25.07 -13.11 -12.19
N THR A 35 -24.38 -12.56 -13.18
CA THR A 35 -24.25 -13.17 -14.50
C THR A 35 -23.39 -14.43 -14.36
N SER A 36 -23.95 -15.42 -13.65
CA SER A 36 -23.35 -16.72 -13.40
C SER A 36 -22.90 -17.30 -14.73
N THR A 37 -21.59 -17.46 -14.88
CA THR A 37 -21.02 -17.70 -16.19
C THR A 37 -21.40 -19.09 -16.66
N LYS A 38 -22.14 -19.17 -17.77
CA LYS A 38 -22.24 -20.40 -18.60
C LYS A 38 -20.91 -20.74 -19.30
N GLN A 39 -19.79 -20.52 -18.60
CA GLN A 39 -18.44 -20.97 -18.91
C GLN A 39 -17.97 -22.05 -17.92
N ALA A 40 -18.82 -22.53 -17.01
CA ALA A 40 -18.52 -23.68 -16.14
C ALA A 40 -18.21 -24.99 -16.90
N ASN A 41 -18.47 -25.05 -18.21
CA ASN A 41 -18.01 -26.15 -19.10
C ASN A 41 -16.85 -25.74 -20.03
N ALA A 42 -16.42 -24.48 -20.00
CA ALA A 42 -15.08 -24.06 -20.47
C ALA A 42 -14.03 -24.11 -19.34
N TYR A 43 -14.46 -24.47 -18.11
CA TYR A 43 -13.65 -24.57 -16.91
C TYR A 43 -12.65 -25.73 -16.91
N ASP A 44 -12.63 -26.62 -17.90
CA ASP A 44 -11.48 -27.53 -18.09
C ASP A 44 -10.20 -26.75 -18.49
N LYS A 45 -10.35 -25.47 -18.87
CA LYS A 45 -9.23 -24.50 -18.93
C LYS A 45 -8.77 -23.98 -17.56
N VAL A 46 -9.25 -24.52 -16.44
CA VAL A 46 -8.81 -24.23 -15.05
C VAL A 46 -7.59 -25.09 -14.63
N VAL A 47 -6.90 -25.73 -15.59
CA VAL A 47 -5.45 -25.95 -15.41
C VAL A 47 -4.81 -24.59 -15.10
N ASN A 48 -4.22 -24.45 -13.89
CA ASN A 48 -3.63 -23.20 -13.44
C ASN A 48 -2.68 -22.64 -14.51
N PRO A 49 -2.73 -21.34 -14.85
CA PRO A 49 -1.91 -20.79 -15.93
C PRO A 49 -0.40 -21.03 -15.75
N PHE A 50 0.05 -21.06 -14.49
CA PHE A 50 1.41 -21.41 -14.09
C PHE A 50 1.74 -22.87 -14.41
N GLU A 51 0.99 -23.84 -13.87
CA GLU A 51 1.12 -25.26 -14.22
C GLU A 51 1.07 -25.52 -15.73
N ARG A 52 0.19 -24.82 -16.47
CA ARG A 52 0.11 -24.96 -17.93
C ARG A 52 1.39 -24.48 -18.60
N ASN A 53 1.97 -23.38 -18.15
CA ASN A 53 3.22 -22.85 -18.70
C ASN A 53 4.43 -23.71 -18.31
N GLU A 54 4.45 -24.25 -17.08
CA GLU A 54 5.44 -25.22 -16.58
C GLU A 54 5.41 -26.52 -17.39
N LYS A 55 4.21 -27.13 -17.56
CA LYS A 55 3.98 -28.33 -18.39
C LYS A 55 4.31 -28.11 -19.87
N LEU A 56 4.32 -26.85 -20.34
CA LEU A 56 4.72 -26.45 -21.69
C LEU A 56 6.19 -25.99 -21.79
N GLY A 57 6.98 -26.06 -20.70
CA GLY A 57 8.39 -25.65 -20.69
C GLY A 57 8.64 -24.20 -21.08
N ARG A 58 7.66 -23.31 -20.88
CA ARG A 58 7.72 -21.92 -21.39
C ARG A 58 8.71 -21.09 -20.56
N PRO A 59 9.75 -20.49 -21.18
CA PRO A 59 10.66 -19.63 -20.46
C PRO A 59 9.96 -18.34 -20.00
N ILE A 60 10.25 -17.91 -18.77
CA ILE A 60 9.93 -16.55 -18.32
C ILE A 60 10.77 -15.55 -19.12
N SER A 61 10.19 -14.42 -19.51
CA SER A 61 10.95 -13.37 -20.18
C SER A 61 11.98 -12.76 -19.22
N PRO A 62 13.18 -12.40 -19.72
CA PRO A 62 14.08 -11.54 -18.95
C PRO A 62 13.36 -10.23 -18.67
N HIS A 63 13.42 -9.77 -17.41
CA HIS A 63 12.71 -8.58 -16.95
C HIS A 63 13.67 -7.69 -16.17
N LEU A 64 14.16 -8.12 -15.00
CA LEU A 64 15.16 -7.36 -14.23
C LEU A 64 16.48 -7.12 -14.99
N THR A 65 16.87 -8.04 -15.88
CA THR A 65 18.14 -8.00 -16.64
C THR A 65 18.09 -7.13 -17.90
N ILE A 66 16.91 -6.75 -18.39
CA ILE A 66 16.74 -5.86 -19.55
C ILE A 66 16.07 -4.53 -19.22
N TYR A 67 15.61 -4.34 -17.98
CA TYR A 67 14.98 -3.10 -17.55
C TYR A 67 16.02 -2.00 -17.30
N ASN A 68 15.71 -0.78 -17.71
CA ASN A 68 16.60 0.36 -17.49
C ASN A 68 16.57 0.81 -16.03
N LEU A 69 17.60 0.43 -15.26
CA LEU A 69 17.73 0.74 -13.83
C LEU A 69 18.11 2.21 -13.52
N SER A 70 18.41 3.03 -14.53
CA SER A 70 18.76 4.45 -14.35
C SER A 70 17.59 5.33 -13.87
N GLY A 71 16.37 4.80 -13.78
CA GLY A 71 15.21 5.50 -13.25
C GLY A 71 15.27 5.66 -11.72
N THR A 72 15.35 6.89 -11.21
CA THR A 72 15.47 7.23 -9.78
C THR A 72 14.29 6.75 -8.92
N PHE A 73 13.16 6.39 -9.55
CA PHE A 73 12.02 5.75 -8.89
C PHE A 73 12.29 4.27 -8.53
N VAL A 74 13.07 3.54 -9.32
CA VAL A 74 13.41 2.13 -9.08
C VAL A 74 14.29 2.02 -7.83
N SER A 75 15.38 2.81 -7.79
CA SER A 75 16.26 2.89 -6.62
C SER A 75 15.50 3.35 -5.38
N THR A 76 14.65 4.39 -5.50
CA THR A 76 13.81 4.87 -4.39
C THR A 76 12.98 3.75 -3.75
N SER A 77 12.25 2.99 -4.57
CA SER A 77 11.37 1.90 -4.13
C SER A 77 12.15 0.75 -3.47
N ILE A 78 13.32 0.40 -4.04
CA ILE A 78 14.22 -0.62 -3.51
C ILE A 78 14.80 -0.18 -2.15
N PHE A 79 15.30 1.04 -2.03
CA PHE A 79 15.81 1.57 -0.76
C PHE A 79 14.73 1.70 0.31
N HIS A 80 13.47 2.00 -0.03
CA HIS A 80 12.38 2.04 0.95
C HIS A 80 12.07 0.66 1.56
N ARG A 81 12.30 -0.41 0.79
CA ARG A 81 12.21 -1.80 1.27
C ARG A 81 13.42 -2.15 2.14
N TYR A 82 14.64 -1.94 1.64
CA TYR A 82 15.85 -2.30 2.39
C TYR A 82 16.04 -1.51 3.69
N THR A 83 15.78 -0.20 3.72
CA THR A 83 15.82 0.59 4.97
C THR A 83 14.74 0.13 5.96
N GLY A 84 13.56 -0.25 5.46
CA GLY A 84 12.50 -0.84 6.29
C GLY A 84 12.89 -2.20 6.89
N LEU A 85 13.50 -3.09 6.09
CA LEU A 85 13.99 -4.39 6.54
C LEU A 85 15.15 -4.23 7.54
N ALA A 86 16.14 -3.39 7.26
CA ALA A 86 17.27 -3.15 8.14
C ALA A 86 16.83 -2.59 9.50
N LEU A 87 15.94 -1.59 9.50
CA LEU A 87 15.40 -1.00 10.73
C LEU A 87 14.55 -2.02 11.51
N GLY A 88 13.63 -2.71 10.82
CA GLY A 88 12.74 -3.71 11.44
C GLY A 88 13.49 -4.89 12.04
N LEU A 89 14.44 -5.47 11.29
CA LEU A 89 15.29 -6.56 11.78
C LEU A 89 16.15 -6.11 12.96
N SER A 90 16.67 -4.87 12.96
CA SER A 90 17.45 -4.34 14.08
C SER A 90 16.61 -4.25 15.36
N PHE A 91 15.42 -3.64 15.29
CA PHE A 91 14.51 -3.55 16.45
C PHE A 91 14.02 -4.93 16.91
N SER A 92 13.63 -5.83 16.00
CA SER A 92 13.20 -7.19 16.35
C SER A 92 14.32 -8.02 16.99
N SER A 93 15.57 -7.89 16.51
CA SER A 93 16.72 -8.60 17.07
C SER A 93 17.08 -8.08 18.46
N LEU A 94 17.07 -6.76 18.67
CA LEU A 94 17.30 -6.16 19.99
C LEU A 94 16.21 -6.57 21.00
N PHE A 95 14.95 -6.61 20.59
CA PHE A 95 13.85 -7.08 21.42
C PHE A 95 13.99 -8.57 21.78
N ALA A 96 14.33 -9.43 20.81
CA ALA A 96 14.55 -10.85 21.04
C ALA A 96 15.75 -11.11 21.97
N LEU A 97 16.86 -10.38 21.81
CA LEU A 97 18.03 -10.45 22.71
C LEU A 97 17.65 -10.06 24.15
N TYR A 98 16.89 -8.97 24.33
CA TYR A 98 16.45 -8.51 25.64
C TYR A 98 15.43 -9.45 26.31
N ALA A 99 14.64 -10.19 25.51
CA ALA A 99 13.67 -11.15 26.02
C ALA A 99 14.27 -12.52 26.41
N VAL A 100 15.40 -12.91 25.80
CA VAL A 100 16.00 -14.25 25.97
C VAL A 100 17.24 -14.25 26.86
N ALA A 101 18.05 -13.18 26.84
CA ALA A 101 19.29 -13.10 27.62
C ALA A 101 19.15 -12.15 28.83
N PRO A 102 19.94 -12.35 29.92
CA PRO A 102 20.06 -11.40 31.02
C PRO A 102 20.87 -10.16 30.57
N PHE A 103 20.32 -9.40 29.62
CA PHE A 103 21.03 -8.37 28.86
C PHE A 103 20.96 -7.00 29.53
N ALA A 104 22.00 -6.64 30.28
CA ALA A 104 22.12 -5.29 30.85
C ALA A 104 22.46 -4.26 29.76
N SER A 105 21.64 -3.22 29.62
CA SER A 105 21.89 -2.11 28.68
C SER A 105 23.24 -1.42 28.94
N ALA A 106 23.70 -1.36 30.19
CA ALA A 106 24.98 -0.79 30.58
C ALA A 106 26.19 -1.52 29.97
N SER A 107 26.19 -2.85 29.90
CA SER A 107 27.30 -3.60 29.28
C SER A 107 27.29 -3.49 27.76
N ALA A 108 26.12 -3.33 27.14
CA ALA A 108 26.00 -3.00 25.72
C ALA A 108 26.61 -1.64 25.38
N VAL A 109 26.37 -0.61 26.20
CA VAL A 109 26.97 0.73 26.03
C VAL A 109 28.48 0.69 26.26
N ALA A 110 28.96 -0.05 27.27
CA ALA A 110 30.39 -0.23 27.51
C ALA A 110 31.10 -0.96 26.34
N ALA A 111 30.46 -1.98 25.77
CA ALA A 111 30.96 -2.67 24.57
C ALA A 111 30.97 -1.76 23.33
N ALA A 112 29.93 -0.93 23.14
CA ALA A 112 29.88 0.03 22.04
C ALA A 112 30.96 1.12 22.16
N ALA A 113 31.26 1.56 23.39
CA ALA A 113 32.29 2.58 23.67
C ALA A 113 33.73 2.09 23.35
N SER A 114 33.99 0.78 23.38
CA SER A 114 35.32 0.24 23.02
C SER A 114 35.62 0.25 21.51
N ALA A 115 34.60 0.45 20.67
CA ALA A 115 34.71 0.44 19.21
C ALA A 115 34.15 1.75 18.59
N PRO A 116 34.76 2.92 18.82
CA PRO A 116 34.20 4.22 18.44
C PRO A 116 33.96 4.39 16.94
N LEU A 117 34.80 3.79 16.08
CA LEU A 117 34.58 3.78 14.61
C LEU A 117 33.32 3.00 14.22
N LEU A 118 33.10 1.84 14.85
CA LEU A 118 31.91 1.02 14.61
C LEU A 118 30.65 1.74 15.11
N LEU A 119 30.70 2.31 16.32
CA LEU A 119 29.61 3.12 16.88
C LEU A 119 29.26 4.33 16.00
N GLY A 120 30.27 5.07 15.50
CA GLY A 120 30.06 6.17 14.57
C GLY A 120 29.39 5.72 13.26
N SER A 121 29.85 4.60 12.68
CA SER A 121 29.21 4.02 11.48
C SER A 121 27.77 3.55 11.72
N ALA A 122 27.48 2.98 12.90
CA ALA A 122 26.14 2.54 13.28
C ALA A 122 25.18 3.71 13.51
N LYS A 123 25.65 4.80 14.15
CA LYS A 123 24.90 6.06 14.28
C LYS A 123 24.57 6.65 12.90
N LEU A 124 25.57 6.77 12.03
CA LEU A 124 25.44 7.31 10.67
C LEU A 124 24.44 6.50 9.81
N LEU A 125 24.63 5.18 9.73
CA LEU A 125 23.78 4.31 8.91
C LEU A 125 22.36 4.15 9.51
N GLY A 126 22.24 4.12 10.84
CA GLY A 126 20.95 4.09 11.54
C GLY A 126 20.14 5.36 11.32
N GLY A 127 20.75 6.53 11.55
CA GLY A 127 20.11 7.84 11.33
C GLY A 127 19.75 8.09 9.87
N ALA A 128 20.60 7.68 8.92
CA ALA A 128 20.30 7.77 7.50
C ALA A 128 19.14 6.85 7.10
N SER A 129 19.15 5.59 7.56
CA SER A 129 18.08 4.63 7.27
C SER A 129 16.74 5.06 7.87
N PHE A 130 16.75 5.59 9.10
CA PHE A 130 15.56 6.10 9.78
C PHE A 130 14.96 7.31 9.04
N GLY A 131 15.77 8.35 8.78
CA GLY A 131 15.32 9.54 8.06
C GLY A 131 14.81 9.23 6.66
N TYR A 132 15.55 8.41 5.90
CA TYR A 132 15.10 7.92 4.59
C TYR A 132 13.75 7.20 4.68
N LYS A 133 13.58 6.29 5.66
CA LYS A 133 12.37 5.49 5.80
C LYS A 133 11.15 6.36 6.13
N VAL A 134 11.30 7.32 7.03
CA VAL A 134 10.24 8.27 7.43
C VAL A 134 9.87 9.21 6.27
N ALA A 135 10.85 9.87 5.65
CA ALA A 135 10.60 10.78 4.53
C ALA A 135 9.97 10.06 3.32
N SER A 136 10.41 8.83 3.05
CA SER A 136 9.81 7.98 2.01
C SER A 136 8.39 7.55 2.34
N GLY A 137 8.11 7.25 3.62
CA GLY A 137 6.75 6.93 4.07
C GLY A 137 5.79 8.11 3.87
N LEU A 138 6.22 9.32 4.22
CA LEU A 138 5.46 10.55 3.98
C LEU A 138 5.22 10.80 2.48
N ARG A 139 6.24 10.57 1.63
CA ARG A 139 6.11 10.62 0.16
C ARG A 139 5.05 9.63 -0.36
N HIS A 140 5.05 8.39 0.15
CA HIS A 140 4.04 7.40 -0.24
C HIS A 140 2.63 7.85 0.16
N LEU A 141 2.41 8.24 1.42
CA LEU A 141 1.11 8.76 1.88
C LEU A 141 0.63 9.97 1.07
N TRP A 142 1.55 10.86 0.66
CA TRP A 142 1.22 12.00 -0.19
C TRP A 142 0.80 11.59 -1.62
N PHE A 143 1.44 10.58 -2.20
CA PHE A 143 1.04 10.01 -3.49
C PHE A 143 -0.28 9.25 -3.42
N ASP A 144 -0.52 8.50 -2.33
CA ASP A 144 -1.77 7.77 -2.10
C ASP A 144 -2.98 8.72 -1.97
N TYR A 145 -2.78 9.89 -1.33
CA TYR A 145 -3.79 10.95 -1.24
C TYR A 145 -3.92 11.77 -2.55
N ASN A 146 -2.82 11.99 -3.28
CA ASN A 146 -2.79 12.77 -4.52
C ASN A 146 -2.29 11.97 -5.74
N PRO A 147 -2.99 10.91 -6.21
CA PRO A 147 -2.51 10.07 -7.32
C PRO A 147 -2.27 10.84 -8.64
N LYS A 148 -2.87 12.03 -8.78
CA LYS A 148 -2.70 12.92 -9.96
C LYS A 148 -1.36 13.66 -10.02
N VAL A 149 -0.57 13.74 -8.94
CA VAL A 149 0.73 14.45 -8.94
C VAL A 149 1.93 13.55 -9.27
N VAL A 150 1.69 12.26 -9.53
CA VAL A 150 2.74 11.26 -9.78
C VAL A 150 3.25 11.37 -11.23
N THR A 151 4.06 12.41 -11.50
CA THR A 151 4.77 12.61 -12.78
C THR A 151 6.23 12.19 -12.66
N ASN A 152 6.91 11.91 -13.78
CA ASN A 152 8.34 11.55 -13.79
C ASN A 152 9.23 12.65 -13.19
N GLU A 153 8.86 13.92 -13.38
CA GLU A 153 9.55 15.07 -12.81
C GLU A 153 9.43 15.11 -11.28
N VAL A 154 8.21 14.99 -10.75
CA VAL A 154 7.96 14.91 -9.31
C VAL A 154 8.64 13.68 -8.70
N LEU A 155 8.59 12.53 -9.38
CA LEU A 155 9.25 11.30 -8.95
C LEU A 155 10.78 11.44 -8.82
N ASN A 156 11.42 12.19 -9.72
CA ASN A 156 12.85 12.46 -9.70
C ASN A 156 13.22 13.53 -8.66
N SER A 157 12.53 14.67 -8.64
CA SER A 157 12.73 15.75 -7.67
C SER A 157 12.61 15.22 -6.23
N THR A 158 11.53 14.50 -5.93
CA THR A 158 11.34 13.89 -4.61
C THR A 158 12.37 12.80 -4.30
N ALA A 159 13.02 12.16 -5.28
CA ALA A 159 14.09 11.20 -5.00
C ALA A 159 15.36 11.89 -4.48
N TYR A 160 15.75 13.03 -5.07
CA TYR A 160 16.86 13.83 -4.55
C TYR A 160 16.59 14.33 -3.12
N VAL A 161 15.36 14.74 -2.82
CA VAL A 161 14.95 15.13 -1.46
C VAL A 161 15.08 13.96 -0.46
N LEU A 162 14.77 12.72 -0.86
CA LEU A 162 14.95 11.54 0.01
C LEU A 162 16.42 11.24 0.31
N PHE A 163 17.30 11.31 -0.69
CA PHE A 163 18.73 11.10 -0.46
C PHE A 163 19.37 12.26 0.34
N GLY A 164 18.94 13.49 0.10
CA GLY A 164 19.36 14.66 0.88
C GLY A 164 18.91 14.59 2.35
N THR A 165 17.66 14.24 2.62
CA THR A 165 17.16 14.06 3.99
C THR A 165 17.86 12.91 4.71
N ALA A 166 18.13 11.78 4.03
CA ALA A 166 18.91 10.68 4.59
C ALA A 166 20.35 11.07 4.94
N ALA A 167 21.02 11.85 4.09
CA ALA A 167 22.35 12.37 4.39
C ALA A 167 22.34 13.30 5.60
N LEU A 168 21.39 14.24 5.66
CA LEU A 168 21.25 15.18 6.77
C LEU A 168 20.92 14.48 8.09
N THR A 169 20.01 13.50 8.12
CA THR A 169 19.71 12.75 9.35
C THR A 169 20.83 11.83 9.76
N GLY A 170 21.52 11.17 8.82
CA GLY A 170 22.69 10.34 9.12
C GLY A 170 23.82 11.15 9.78
N VAL A 171 24.16 12.31 9.20
CA VAL A 171 25.18 13.21 9.75
C VAL A 171 24.73 13.81 11.08
N GLY A 172 23.45 14.20 11.22
CA GLY A 172 22.90 14.70 12.49
C GLY A 172 22.98 13.66 13.62
N PHE A 173 22.65 12.39 13.34
CA PHE A 173 22.78 11.29 14.31
C PHE A 173 24.24 10.90 14.59
N MET A 174 25.19 11.20 13.70
CA MET A 174 26.62 10.96 13.96
C MET A 174 27.18 11.91 15.03
N PHE A 175 26.67 13.14 15.11
CA PHE A 175 27.10 14.18 16.06
C PHE A 175 26.28 14.22 17.37
N LEU A 176 25.25 13.37 17.50
CA LEU A 176 24.40 13.20 18.69
C LEU A 176 24.74 11.88 19.42
#